data_AF-A0AAP3EN45-F1
#
_entry.id   AF-A0AAP3EN45-F1
#
_cell.length_a   1.000
_cell.length_b   1.000
_cell.length_c   1.000
_cell.angle_alpha   90.00
_cell.angle_beta   90.00
_cell.angle_gamma   90.00
#
_symmetry.space_group_name_H-M   'P 1'
#
loop_
_entity.id
_entity.type
_entity.pdbx_description
1 polymer ?
#
loop_
_entity_poly.entity_id
_entity_poly.type
_entity_poly.pdbx_seq_one_letter_code
_entity_poly.pdbx_strand_id
1 'polypeptide(L)'
;LEWSFNSSTGAGALTQGTTTYAMHGQQGNDLNAGKNLIFQGQNGQINLKDSVSQGAGSLTFRDNYTVTTSNGSTWTGAGIIVDNGVSVNWQVNGVKG
;
A
#
# COMPACT_ATOMS: atom_id res chain seq x y z
N LEU A 1 -6.26 -8.65 2.64
CA LEU A 1 -6.58 -7.44 1.86
C LEU A 1 -5.98 -7.62 0.47
N GLU A 2 -6.81 -7.56 -0.56
CA GLU A 2 -6.37 -7.49 -1.94
C GLU A 2 -6.29 -6.02 -2.35
N TRP A 3 -5.11 -5.56 -2.76
CA TRP A 3 -4.85 -4.15 -3.05
C TRP A 3 -4.72 -3.94 -4.57
N SER A 4 -5.72 -3.29 -5.16
CA SER A 4 -5.72 -2.87 -6.57
C SER A 4 -5.48 -1.38 -6.72
N PHE A 5 -4.94 -0.97 -7.86
CA PHE A 5 -4.63 0.42 -8.16
C PHE A 5 -4.69 0.72 -9.66
N ASN A 6 -5.35 1.83 -10.01
CA ASN A 6 -5.38 2.36 -11.36
C ASN A 6 -4.43 3.57 -11.45
N SER A 7 -3.28 3.36 -12.11
CA SER A 7 -2.25 4.39 -12.27
C SER A 7 -2.68 5.59 -13.13
N SER A 8 -3.69 5.44 -14.00
CA SER A 8 -4.20 6.54 -14.81
C SER A 8 -5.05 7.53 -14.02
N THR A 9 -5.72 7.06 -12.96
CA THR A 9 -6.61 7.88 -12.12
C THR A 9 -6.03 8.18 -10.74
N GLY A 10 -4.98 7.46 -10.30
CA GLY A 10 -4.47 7.56 -8.94
C GLY A 10 -5.39 6.94 -7.89
N ALA A 11 -6.45 6.24 -8.29
CA ALA A 11 -7.40 5.61 -7.37
C ALA A 11 -7.06 4.13 -7.17
N GLY A 12 -7.17 3.65 -5.93
CA GLY A 12 -7.03 2.25 -5.58
C GLY A 12 -8.02 1.82 -4.52
N ALA A 13 -8.03 0.53 -4.24
CA ALA A 13 -8.88 -0.06 -3.22
C ALA A 13 -8.15 -1.20 -2.51
N LEU A 14 -8.42 -1.36 -1.21
CA LEU A 14 -8.05 -2.54 -0.46
C LEU A 14 -9.33 -3.26 -0.04
N THR A 15 -9.51 -4.50 -0.52
CA THR A 15 -10.73 -5.27 -0.28
C THR A 15 -10.44 -6.51 0.56
N GLN A 16 -11.28 -6.79 1.55
CA GLN A 16 -11.26 -8.03 2.33
C GLN A 16 -12.70 -8.54 2.53
N GLY A 17 -13.02 -9.67 1.92
CA GLY A 17 -14.40 -10.17 1.91
C GLY A 17 -15.32 -9.15 1.23
N THR A 18 -16.29 -8.64 1.99
CA THR A 18 -17.26 -7.63 1.53
C THR A 18 -16.87 -6.19 1.86
N THR A 19 -15.80 -5.97 2.62
CA THR A 19 -15.37 -4.64 3.05
C THR A 19 -14.30 -4.09 2.11
N THR A 20 -14.46 -2.84 1.69
CA THR A 20 -13.54 -2.14 0.79
C THR A 20 -13.12 -0.82 1.39
N TYR A 21 -11.81 -0.54 1.38
CA TYR A 21 -11.21 0.72 1.82
C TYR A 21 -10.66 1.46 0.61
N ALA A 22 -10.93 2.76 0.51
CA ALA A 22 -10.38 3.59 -0.56
C ALA A 22 -8.88 3.84 -0.33
N MET A 23 -8.12 3.87 -1.42
CA MET A 23 -6.72 4.29 -1.46
C MET A 23 -6.55 5.35 -2.55
N HIS A 24 -5.71 6.34 -2.29
CA HIS A 24 -5.36 7.37 -3.26
C HIS A 24 -3.83 7.46 -3.37
N GLY A 25 -3.34 7.38 -4.60
CA GLY A 25 -1.93 7.51 -4.96
C GLY A 25 -1.66 8.76 -5.78
N GLN A 26 -0.50 8.78 -6.43
CA GLN A 26 -0.08 9.87 -7.32
C GLN A 26 -1.00 9.96 -8.55
N GLN A 27 -1.31 11.18 -8.98
CA GLN A 27 -2.04 11.44 -10.22
C GLN A 27 -1.18 12.28 -11.17
N GLY A 28 -0.70 11.68 -12.26
CA GLY A 28 0.27 12.33 -13.15
C GLY A 28 1.54 12.70 -12.38
N ASN A 29 1.87 13.99 -12.29
CA ASN A 29 3.01 14.49 -11.52
C ASN A 29 2.63 15.01 -10.12
N ASP A 30 1.35 14.97 -9.74
CA ASP A 30 0.89 15.42 -8.43
C ASP A 30 1.13 14.32 -7.38
N LEU A 31 2.23 14.46 -6.63
CA LEU A 31 2.54 13.58 -5.51
C LEU A 31 1.56 13.79 -4.33
N ASN A 32 1.01 14.99 -4.16
CA ASN A 32 0.14 15.33 -3.03
C ASN A 32 -1.28 14.75 -3.17
N ALA A 33 -1.66 14.30 -4.37
CA ALA A 33 -2.87 13.49 -4.57
C ALA A 33 -2.85 12.22 -3.69
N GLY A 34 -1.66 11.65 -3.46
CA GLY A 34 -1.44 10.53 -2.57
C GLY A 34 -1.92 10.78 -1.14
N LYS A 35 -2.48 9.74 -0.51
CA LYS A 35 -2.93 9.78 0.89
C LYS A 35 -2.28 8.69 1.72
N ASN A 36 -2.19 8.96 3.01
CA ASN A 36 -1.63 8.02 3.97
C ASN A 36 -2.60 6.87 4.21
N LEU A 37 -2.06 5.69 4.48
CA LEU A 37 -2.81 4.54 4.99
C LEU A 37 -2.26 4.14 6.36
N ILE A 38 -3.17 3.76 7.24
CA ILE A 38 -2.85 3.19 8.55
C ILE A 38 -3.43 1.79 8.60
N PHE A 39 -2.58 0.79 8.81
CA PHE A 39 -2.94 -0.60 8.93
C PHE A 39 -2.95 -1.03 10.40
N GLN A 40 -4.04 -1.66 10.81
CA GLN A 40 -4.28 -2.17 12.16
C GLN A 40 -5.14 -3.44 12.06
N GLY A 41 -5.04 -4.31 13.07
CA GLY A 41 -5.59 -5.66 13.06
C GLY A 41 -4.48 -6.70 13.06
N GLN A 42 -4.55 -7.64 14.01
CA GLN A 42 -3.51 -8.62 14.24
C GLN A 42 -3.30 -9.55 13.04
N ASN A 43 -2.03 -9.85 12.75
CA ASN A 43 -1.60 -10.80 11.72
C ASN A 43 -2.13 -10.48 10.32
N GLY A 44 -2.20 -9.19 9.98
CA GLY A 44 -2.74 -8.72 8.72
C GLY A 44 -1.99 -9.25 7.49
N GLN A 45 -2.74 -9.47 6.41
CA GLN A 45 -2.21 -9.93 5.13
C GLN A 45 -2.65 -8.97 4.03
N ILE A 46 -1.69 -8.46 3.27
CA ILE A 46 -1.93 -7.61 2.10
C ILE A 46 -1.27 -8.27 0.89
N ASN A 47 -2.02 -8.40 -0.21
CA ASN A 47 -1.46 -8.82 -1.49
C ASN A 47 -1.73 -7.74 -2.54
N LEU A 48 -0.65 -7.22 -3.15
CA LEU A 48 -0.75 -6.25 -4.25
C LEU A 48 -1.10 -6.96 -5.54
N LYS A 49 -2.22 -6.53 -6.14
CA LYS A 49 -2.68 -6.95 -7.46
C LYS A 49 -2.17 -6.06 -8.58
N ASP A 50 -1.84 -4.81 -8.28
CA ASP A 50 -1.27 -3.84 -9.22
C ASP A 50 -0.06 -3.13 -8.59
N SER A 51 0.85 -2.61 -9.43
CA SER A 51 1.93 -1.75 -8.96
C SER A 51 1.36 -0.42 -8.46
N VAL A 52 1.75 -0.01 -7.26
CA VAL A 52 1.22 1.16 -6.56
C VAL A 52 2.24 2.29 -6.57
N SER A 53 1.84 3.44 -7.12
CA SER A 53 2.56 4.71 -6.97
C SER A 53 1.78 5.61 -6.03
N GLN A 54 2.13 5.60 -4.74
CA GLN A 54 1.36 6.27 -3.70
C GLN A 54 1.70 7.78 -3.57
N GLY A 55 2.64 8.28 -4.36
CA GLY A 55 3.08 9.68 -4.30
C GLY A 55 3.64 10.03 -2.92
N ALA A 56 3.17 11.13 -2.34
CA ALA A 56 3.56 11.57 -1.00
C ALA A 56 2.81 10.84 0.14
N GLY A 57 1.93 9.88 -0.17
CA GLY A 57 1.27 9.06 0.82
C GLY A 57 2.23 8.08 1.49
N SER A 58 2.15 7.96 2.82
CA SER A 58 2.91 7.00 3.62
C SER A 58 2.07 5.81 4.07
N LEU A 59 2.74 4.73 4.48
CA LEU A 59 2.13 3.58 5.16
C LEU A 59 2.52 3.58 6.62
N THR A 60 1.55 3.44 7.53
CA THR A 60 1.81 3.22 8.96
C THR A 60 1.25 1.86 9.37
N PHE A 61 2.08 1.02 9.98
CA PHE A 61 1.67 -0.29 10.51
C PHE A 61 1.64 -0.26 12.04
N ARG A 62 0.45 -0.46 12.60
CA ARG A 62 0.21 -0.51 14.06
C ARG A 62 0.14 -1.93 14.63
N ASP A 63 0.05 -2.92 13.76
CA ASP A 63 0.03 -4.35 14.08
C ASP A 63 0.90 -5.13 13.10
N ASN A 64 1.21 -6.38 13.42
CA ASN A 64 2.04 -7.24 12.56
C ASN A 64 1.35 -7.54 11.23
N TYR A 65 2.08 -7.35 10.13
CA TYR A 65 1.57 -7.57 8.76
C TYR A 65 2.58 -8.33 7.89
N THR A 66 2.05 -9.08 6.93
CA THR A 66 2.82 -9.56 5.78
C THR A 66 2.25 -8.92 4.52
N VAL A 67 3.14 -8.34 3.70
CA VAL A 67 2.79 -7.66 2.45
C VAL A 67 3.47 -8.37 1.29
N THR A 68 2.69 -8.90 0.36
CA THR A 68 3.16 -9.74 -0.74
C THR A 68 2.65 -9.28 -2.09
N THR A 69 3.17 -9.90 -3.14
CA THR A 69 2.61 -9.88 -4.49
C THR A 69 2.90 -11.21 -5.16
N SER A 70 2.00 -11.69 -6.01
CA SER A 70 2.22 -12.88 -6.84
C SER A 70 2.54 -12.55 -8.31
N ASN A 71 2.50 -11.27 -8.70
CA ASN A 71 2.65 -10.84 -10.09
C ASN A 71 3.79 -9.82 -10.27
N GLY A 72 4.69 -9.71 -9.30
CA GLY A 72 5.81 -8.78 -9.35
C GLY A 72 5.39 -7.32 -9.25
N SER A 73 4.20 -7.04 -8.70
CA SER A 73 3.79 -5.66 -8.41
C SER A 73 4.82 -4.97 -7.53
N THR A 74 4.99 -3.68 -7.77
CA THR A 74 5.92 -2.83 -7.01
C THR A 74 5.15 -1.84 -6.15
N TRP A 75 5.82 -1.27 -5.14
CA TRP A 75 5.27 -0.15 -4.38
C TRP A 75 6.29 0.96 -4.24
N THR A 76 5.82 2.19 -4.38
CA THR A 76 6.55 3.41 -4.04
C THR A 76 5.63 4.39 -3.32
N GLY A 77 6.20 5.19 -2.44
CA GLY A 77 5.50 6.22 -1.69
C GLY A 77 6.46 6.99 -0.81
N ALA A 78 5.94 7.83 0.09
CA ALA A 78 6.77 8.64 0.98
C ALA A 78 7.61 7.81 1.96
N GLY A 79 7.14 6.60 2.30
CA GLY A 79 7.85 5.69 3.16
C GLY A 79 6.92 4.79 3.98
N ILE A 80 7.54 3.94 4.78
CA ILE A 80 6.88 2.98 5.67
C ILE A 80 7.27 3.31 7.11
N ILE A 81 6.27 3.46 7.96
CA ILE A 81 6.38 3.64 9.40
C ILE A 81 5.91 2.35 10.05
N VAL A 82 6.76 1.75 10.89
CA VAL A 82 6.45 0.56 11.67
C VAL A 82 6.50 0.97 13.14
N ASP A 83 5.37 0.89 13.82
CA ASP A 83 5.27 1.29 15.23
C ASP A 83 6.14 0.37 16.12
N ASN A 84 6.51 0.88 17.30
CA ASN A 84 7.36 0.13 18.24
C ASN A 84 6.72 -1.22 18.62
N GLY A 85 7.50 -2.30 18.56
CA GLY A 85 7.02 -3.66 18.84
C GLY A 85 6.25 -4.33 17.70
N VAL A 86 6.06 -3.64 16.57
CA VAL A 86 5.43 -4.19 15.37
C VAL A 86 6.49 -4.73 14.41
N SER A 87 6.17 -5.83 13.72
CA SER A 87 6.99 -6.42 12.66
C SER A 87 6.20 -6.50 11.35
N VAL A 88 6.81 -6.05 10.27
CA VAL A 88 6.24 -6.14 8.91
C VAL A 88 7.14 -7.00 8.05
N ASN A 89 6.62 -8.10 7.53
CA ASN A 89 7.30 -8.93 6.53
C ASN A 89 6.99 -8.37 5.13
N TRP A 90 7.95 -7.65 4.55
CA TRP A 90 7.79 -6.94 3.29
C TRP A 90 8.40 -7.71 2.12
N GLN A 91 7.57 -8.19 1.20
CA GLN A 91 7.95 -9.03 0.05
C GLN A 91 7.60 -8.37 -1.30
N VAL A 92 7.56 -7.04 -1.32
CA VAL A 92 7.22 -6.25 -2.51
C VAL A 92 8.45 -5.45 -2.93
N ASN A 93 8.80 -5.52 -4.21
CA ASN A 93 9.95 -4.78 -4.75
C ASN A 93 9.65 -3.28 -4.88
N GLY A 94 10.72 -2.48 -4.87
CA GLY A 94 10.67 -1.08 -5.26
C GLY A 94 10.81 -0.89 -6.79
N VAL A 95 11.09 0.33 -7.21
CA VAL A 95 11.37 0.68 -8.62
C VAL A 95 12.77 1.28 -8.75
N LYS A 96 13.33 1.26 -9.96
CA LYS A 96 14.60 1.92 -10.26
C LYS A 96 14.42 3.45 -10.20
N GLY A 97 15.32 4.13 -9.50
CA GLY A 97 15.42 5.60 -9.45
C GLY A 97 16.28 6.21 -10.54
#